data_AF-A0AAV7MXX9-F1
#
_entry.id   AF-A0AAV7MXX9-F1
#
_cell.length_a   1.000
_cell.length_b   1.000
_cell.length_c   1.000
_cell.angle_alpha   90.00
_cell.angle_beta   90.00
_cell.angle_gamma   90.00
#
_symmetry.space_group_name_H-M   'P 1'
#
loop_
_entity.id
_entity.type
_entity.pdbx_description
1 polymer ?
#
loop_
_entity_poly.entity_id
_entity_poly.type
_entity_poly.pdbx_seq_one_letter_code
_entity_poly.pdbx_strand_id
1 'polypeptide(L)'
;MDPKIPDLAAESCSIQTDIAGFHDRVTGMEQRLMTMEEKFNNMPDKTKNSSTSGTRPTDLEDRSHRNNVRFFGFPEQAESIDHKAFLQSILPTLTGFTLSLLLEFQWAHSMGFTGKN
;
A
#
# COMPACT_ATOMS: atom_id res chain seq x y z
N MET A 1 80.93 -13.73 -3.05
CA MET A 1 79.56 -13.60 -2.50
C MET A 1 78.64 -13.30 -3.66
N ASP A 2 77.68 -14.18 -3.94
CA ASP A 2 76.81 -14.04 -5.11
C ASP A 2 75.74 -12.95 -4.87
N PRO A 3 75.63 -11.93 -5.72
CA PRO A 3 74.73 -10.79 -5.52
C PRO A 3 73.24 -11.14 -5.64
N LYS A 4 72.90 -12.37 -6.07
CA LYS A 4 71.51 -12.84 -6.24
C LYS A 4 70.82 -13.23 -4.94
N ILE A 5 71.57 -13.67 -3.93
CA ILE A 5 71.01 -14.07 -2.63
C ILE A 5 70.36 -12.90 -1.86
N PRO A 6 70.99 -11.71 -1.74
CA PRO A 6 70.36 -10.58 -1.07
C PRO A 6 69.15 -10.02 -1.83
N ASP A 7 69.16 -10.12 -3.16
CA ASP A 7 68.06 -9.66 -4.02
C ASP A 7 66.80 -10.53 -3.84
N LEU A 8 66.97 -11.86 -3.83
CA LEU A 8 65.88 -12.80 -3.51
C LEU A 8 65.36 -12.64 -2.07
N ALA A 9 66.23 -12.30 -1.12
CA ALA A 9 65.80 -12.01 0.26
C ALA A 9 64.98 -10.72 0.35
N ALA A 10 65.34 -9.69 -0.42
CA ALA A 10 64.58 -8.45 -0.51
C ALA A 10 63.21 -8.67 -1.18
N GLU A 11 63.16 -9.44 -2.27
CA GLU A 11 61.91 -9.81 -2.94
C GLU A 11 61.00 -10.65 -2.03
N SER A 12 61.55 -11.63 -1.31
CA SER A 12 60.79 -12.41 -0.32
C SER A 12 60.23 -11.56 0.82
N CYS A 13 60.96 -10.53 1.25
CA CYS A 13 60.50 -9.60 2.29
C CYS A 13 59.36 -8.71 1.76
N SER A 14 59.47 -8.24 0.51
CA SER A 14 58.40 -7.49 -0.16
C SER A 14 57.12 -8.32 -0.27
N ILE A 15 57.24 -9.57 -0.73
CA ILE A 15 56.10 -10.49 -0.85
C ILE A 15 55.44 -10.75 0.51
N GLN A 16 56.23 -10.95 1.57
CA GLN A 16 55.68 -11.12 2.92
C GLN A 16 54.91 -9.89 3.39
N THR A 17 55.40 -8.69 3.08
CA THR A 17 54.72 -7.43 3.39
C THR A 17 53.39 -7.31 2.63
N ASP A 18 53.39 -7.64 1.35
CA ASP A 18 52.19 -7.62 0.51
C ASP A 18 51.15 -8.65 0.96
N ILE A 19 51.59 -9.85 1.36
CA ILE A 19 50.72 -10.89 1.92
C ILE A 19 50.09 -10.43 3.24
N ALA A 20 50.86 -9.81 4.13
CA ALA A 20 50.33 -9.25 5.38
C ALA A 20 49.29 -8.16 5.09
N GLY A 21 49.58 -7.25 4.16
CA GLY A 21 48.63 -6.22 3.75
C GLY A 21 47.36 -6.79 3.10
N PHE A 22 47.47 -7.87 2.33
CA PHE A 22 46.32 -8.57 1.77
C PHE A 22 45.47 -9.25 2.86
N HIS A 23 46.12 -9.91 3.81
CA HIS A 23 45.45 -10.55 4.95
C HIS A 23 44.61 -9.55 5.75
N ASP A 24 45.16 -8.37 6.05
CA ASP A 24 44.44 -7.33 6.79
C ASP A 24 43.22 -6.82 6.02
N ARG A 25 43.35 -6.66 4.69
CA ARG A 25 42.24 -6.25 3.82
C ARG A 25 41.14 -7.30 3.77
N VAL A 26 41.48 -8.58 3.66
CA VAL A 26 40.52 -9.69 3.66
C VAL A 26 39.77 -9.73 5.00
N THR A 27 40.50 -9.67 6.11
CA THR A 27 39.90 -9.64 7.45
C THR A 27 38.93 -8.46 7.61
N GLY A 28 39.32 -7.27 7.13
CA GLY A 28 38.45 -6.10 7.14
C GLY A 28 37.19 -6.25 6.26
N MET A 29 37.29 -6.96 5.14
CA MET A 29 36.15 -7.26 4.28
C MET A 29 35.18 -8.25 4.94
N GLU A 30 35.70 -9.29 5.58
CA GLU A 30 34.89 -10.29 6.30
C GLU A 30 34.09 -9.65 7.44
N GLN A 31 34.70 -8.76 8.22
CA GLN A 31 34.01 -8.02 9.28
C GLN A 31 32.85 -7.15 8.75
N ARG A 32 33.08 -6.48 7.61
CA ARG A 32 32.06 -5.65 6.96
C ARG A 32 30.91 -6.49 6.41
N LEU A 33 31.21 -7.67 5.85
CA LEU A 33 30.21 -8.61 5.37
C LEU A 33 29.34 -9.13 6.51
N MET A 34 29.94 -9.57 7.62
CA MET A 34 29.18 -9.99 8.82
C MET A 34 28.23 -8.90 9.31
N THR A 35 28.72 -7.65 9.36
CA THR A 35 27.88 -6.50 9.75
C THR A 35 26.74 -6.23 8.76
N MET A 36 26.97 -6.45 7.45
CA MET A 36 25.94 -6.28 6.43
C MET A 36 24.89 -7.39 6.49
N GLU A 37 25.30 -8.64 6.69
CA GLU A 37 24.40 -9.79 6.84
C GLU A 37 23.51 -9.64 8.07
N GLU A 38 24.07 -9.19 9.20
CA GLU A 38 23.29 -8.90 10.40
C GLU A 38 22.25 -7.80 10.15
N LYS A 39 22.62 -6.72 9.43
CA LYS A 39 21.68 -5.66 9.08
C LYS A 39 20.59 -6.13 8.10
N PHE A 40 20.93 -7.00 7.16
CA PHE A 40 19.97 -7.56 6.20
C PHE A 40 18.99 -8.51 6.89
N ASN A 41 19.48 -9.40 7.76
CA ASN A 41 18.65 -10.34 8.52
C ASN A 41 17.75 -9.63 9.54
N ASN A 42 18.22 -8.55 10.14
CA ASN A 42 17.44 -7.75 11.09
C ASN A 42 16.58 -6.67 10.42
N MET A 43 16.62 -6.55 9.08
CA MET A 43 15.77 -5.59 8.39
C MET A 43 14.32 -6.12 8.42
N PRO A 44 13.40 -5.44 9.13
CA PRO A 44 12.02 -5.89 9.18
C PRO A 44 11.46 -5.88 7.76
N ASP A 45 10.83 -6.99 7.39
CA ASP A 45 10.21 -7.18 6.09
C ASP A 45 9.09 -6.14 5.89
N LYS A 46 9.46 -5.01 5.28
CA LYS A 46 8.56 -3.88 5.02
C LYS A 46 7.40 -4.26 4.08
N THR A 47 7.43 -5.45 3.46
CA THR A 47 6.37 -5.92 2.57
C THR A 47 5.22 -6.62 3.30
N LYS A 48 5.44 -7.16 4.51
CA LYS A 48 4.39 -7.90 5.26
C LYS A 48 3.31 -7.01 5.87
N ASN A 49 3.56 -5.71 6.01
CA ASN A 49 2.59 -4.78 6.62
C ASN A 49 1.62 -4.16 5.61
N SER A 50 1.83 -4.38 4.30
CA SER A 50 1.01 -3.79 3.23
C SER A 50 -0.25 -4.59 2.88
N SER A 51 -0.41 -5.82 3.37
CA SER A 51 -1.59 -6.66 3.05
C SER A 51 -2.82 -6.33 3.91
N THR A 52 -2.68 -5.53 4.96
CA THR A 52 -3.80 -5.10 5.83
C THR A 52 -4.34 -3.71 5.51
N SER A 53 -3.72 -2.98 4.57
CA SER A 53 -4.17 -1.65 4.15
C SER A 53 -5.17 -1.67 3.00
N GLY A 54 -5.40 -2.82 2.34
CA GLY A 54 -6.40 -2.97 1.28
C GLY A 54 -7.80 -3.36 1.77
N THR A 55 -7.90 -4.10 2.88
CA THR A 55 -9.19 -4.57 3.45
C THR A 55 -9.84 -3.56 4.40
N ARG A 56 -9.05 -2.68 5.01
CA ARG A 56 -9.54 -1.60 5.87
C ARG A 56 -10.32 -0.49 5.14
N PRO A 57 -9.88 0.03 3.98
CA PRO A 57 -10.61 1.09 3.29
C PRO A 57 -11.95 0.59 2.75
N THR A 58 -12.02 -0.64 2.23
CA THR A 58 -13.27 -1.22 1.72
C THR A 58 -14.31 -1.39 2.83
N ASP A 59 -13.91 -1.86 4.02
CA ASP A 59 -14.81 -1.97 5.18
C ASP A 59 -15.34 -0.60 5.65
N LEU A 60 -14.52 0.46 5.56
CA LEU A 60 -14.96 1.82 5.91
C LEU A 60 -15.93 2.41 4.87
N GLU A 61 -15.67 2.20 3.58
CA GLU A 61 -16.56 2.65 2.50
C GLU A 61 -17.92 1.93 2.57
N ASP A 62 -17.91 0.61 2.77
CA ASP A 62 -19.13 -0.19 2.90
C ASP A 62 -19.95 0.23 4.12
N ARG A 63 -19.30 0.54 5.26
CA ARG A 63 -19.97 1.07 6.45
C ARG A 63 -20.55 2.46 6.21
N SER A 64 -19.85 3.32 5.47
CA SER A 64 -20.33 4.67 5.16
C SER A 64 -21.52 4.65 4.20
N HIS A 65 -21.62 3.66 3.32
CA HIS A 65 -22.71 3.54 2.35
C HIS A 65 -23.83 2.58 2.79
N ARG A 66 -23.73 1.97 3.97
CA ARG A 66 -24.65 0.92 4.43
C ARG A 66 -26.12 1.33 4.44
N ASN A 67 -26.41 2.61 4.67
CA ASN A 67 -27.78 3.14 4.68
C ASN A 67 -28.18 3.85 3.37
N ASN A 68 -27.34 3.78 2.33
CA ASN A 68 -27.62 4.42 1.05
C ASN A 68 -28.36 3.43 0.15
N VAL A 69 -29.56 3.82 -0.29
CA VAL A 69 -30.36 3.08 -1.27
C VAL A 69 -30.26 3.77 -2.62
N ARG A 70 -30.06 2.99 -3.69
CA ARG A 70 -30.06 3.49 -5.07
C ARG A 70 -31.33 3.05 -5.78
N PHE A 71 -32.03 4.01 -6.35
CA PHE A 71 -33.20 3.76 -7.21
C PHE A 71 -32.78 3.93 -8.67
N PHE A 72 -33.22 3.01 -9.52
CA PHE A 72 -32.94 3.02 -10.96
C PHE A 72 -34.25 3.03 -11.74
N GLY A 73 -34.24 3.67 -12.91
CA GLY A 73 -35.39 3.71 -13.82
C GLY A 73 -36.34 4.90 -13.64
N PHE A 74 -36.03 5.86 -12.77
CA PHE A 74 -36.73 7.14 -12.78
C PHE A 74 -36.34 7.95 -14.02
N PRO A 75 -37.32 8.60 -14.70
CA PRO A 75 -37.00 9.52 -15.77
C PRO A 75 -36.14 10.67 -15.23
N GLU A 76 -35.23 11.18 -16.05
CA GLU A 76 -34.43 12.35 -15.68
C GLU A 76 -35.35 13.54 -15.38
N GLN A 77 -35.08 14.27 -14.28
CA GLN A 77 -35.90 15.40 -13.81
C GLN A 77 -37.35 15.06 -13.42
N ALA A 78 -37.70 13.78 -13.28
CA ALA A 78 -38.96 13.39 -12.64
C ALA A 78 -39.02 13.85 -11.18
N GLU A 79 -37.84 13.89 -10.56
CA GLU A 79 -37.60 14.49 -9.27
C GLU A 79 -37.63 16.01 -9.46
N SER A 80 -38.61 16.67 -8.85
CA SER A 80 -38.67 18.13 -8.76
C SER A 80 -37.43 18.69 -8.01
N ILE A 81 -37.43 19.97 -7.66
CA ILE A 81 -36.37 20.60 -6.85
C ILE A 81 -36.09 19.80 -5.57
N ASP A 82 -37.12 19.20 -4.96
CA ASP A 82 -37.01 18.40 -3.74
C ASP A 82 -37.10 16.89 -4.01
N HIS A 83 -35.94 16.24 -4.00
CA HIS A 83 -35.79 14.80 -4.18
C HIS A 83 -36.37 13.99 -3.00
N LYS A 84 -36.34 14.53 -1.77
CA LYS A 84 -36.90 13.83 -0.60
C LYS A 84 -38.42 13.80 -0.67
N ALA A 85 -39.03 14.93 -0.99
CA ALA A 85 -40.48 15.01 -1.17
C ALA A 85 -40.95 14.09 -2.29
N PHE A 86 -40.20 14.03 -3.40
CA PHE A 86 -40.47 13.07 -4.48
C PHE A 86 -40.46 11.63 -3.96
N LEU A 87 -39.40 11.19 -3.29
CA LEU A 87 -39.30 9.83 -2.74
C LEU A 87 -40.41 9.52 -1.73
N GLN A 88 -40.73 10.44 -0.83
CA GLN A 88 -41.83 10.28 0.13
C GLN A 88 -43.19 10.08 -0.55
N SER A 89 -43.40 10.71 -1.71
CA SER A 89 -44.64 10.57 -2.47
C SER A 89 -44.72 9.27 -3.27
N ILE A 90 -43.61 8.84 -3.89
CA ILE A 90 -43.61 7.75 -4.87
C ILE A 90 -43.40 6.38 -4.22
N LEU A 91 -42.63 6.30 -3.14
CA LEU A 91 -42.32 5.02 -2.50
C LEU A 91 -43.57 4.30 -1.98
N PRO A 92 -44.55 4.95 -1.32
CA PRO A 92 -45.78 4.27 -0.94
C PRO A 92 -46.52 3.66 -2.14
N THR A 93 -46.51 4.36 -3.28
CA THR A 93 -47.13 3.88 -4.52
C THR A 93 -46.38 2.69 -5.11
N LEU A 94 -45.05 2.72 -5.09
CA LEU A 94 -44.21 1.65 -5.65
C LEU A 94 -44.18 0.40 -4.78
N THR A 95 -44.19 0.55 -3.46
CA THR A 95 -44.02 -0.58 -2.54
C THR A 95 -45.33 -1.15 -2.02
N GLY A 96 -46.44 -0.40 -2.15
CA GLY A 96 -47.76 -0.81 -1.68
C GLY A 96 -47.92 -0.76 -0.16
N PHE A 97 -46.96 -0.20 0.57
CA PHE A 97 -47.05 0.01 2.01
C PHE A 97 -46.82 1.48 2.37
N THR A 98 -47.51 1.93 3.41
CA THR A 98 -47.26 3.24 3.98
C THR A 98 -45.87 3.26 4.60
N LEU A 99 -45.07 4.26 4.21
CA LEU A 99 -43.81 4.53 4.90
C LEU A 99 -44.16 4.81 6.37
N SER A 100 -43.68 3.97 7.27
CA SER A 100 -43.85 4.21 8.70
C SER A 100 -43.21 5.55 9.07
N LEU A 101 -43.68 6.16 10.17
CA LEU A 101 -43.14 7.42 10.71
C LEU A 101 -41.63 7.34 11.06
N LEU A 102 -41.00 6.17 10.94
CA LEU A 102 -39.61 5.92 11.26
C LEU A 102 -38.66 6.09 10.05
N LEU A 103 -39.17 6.21 8.81
CA LEU A 103 -38.29 6.38 7.64
C LEU A 103 -37.95 7.86 7.43
N GLU A 104 -36.76 8.25 7.87
CA GLU A 104 -36.20 9.59 7.68
C GLU A 104 -35.11 9.59 6.59
N PHE A 105 -35.25 10.46 5.60
CA PHE A 105 -34.22 10.67 4.58
C PHE A 105 -33.23 11.73 5.04
N GLN A 106 -32.01 11.34 5.37
CA GLN A 106 -30.94 12.29 5.69
C GLN A 106 -30.56 13.14 4.47
N TRP A 107 -30.40 12.52 3.30
CA TRP A 107 -30.12 13.19 2.02
C TRP A 107 -30.69 12.37 0.85
N ALA A 108 -31.04 13.06 -0.23
CA ALA A 108 -31.43 12.47 -1.50
C ALA A 108 -30.88 13.37 -2.62
N HIS A 109 -30.33 12.75 -3.67
CA HIS A 109 -29.85 13.45 -4.86
C HIS A 109 -29.91 12.51 -6.06
N SER A 110 -30.15 13.07 -7.23
CA SER A 110 -29.99 12.34 -8.48
C SER A 110 -28.51 12.16 -8.80
N MET A 111 -28.09 10.94 -9.09
CA MET A 111 -26.78 10.67 -9.68
C MET A 111 -26.94 10.91 -11.17
N GLY A 112 -26.59 12.11 -11.64
CA GLY A 112 -26.74 12.52 -13.03
C GLY A 112 -26.26 11.43 -13.99
N PHE A 113 -26.97 11.27 -15.11
CA PHE A 113 -26.65 10.26 -16.12
C PHE A 113 -25.24 10.51 -16.68
N THR A 114 -24.28 9.70 -16.25
CA THR A 114 -22.93 9.65 -16.83
C THR A 114 -22.85 8.62 -17.95
N GLY A 115 -23.88 8.54 -18.79
CA GLY A 115 -23.76 7.84 -20.06
C GLY A 115 -22.98 8.74 -21.02
N LYS A 116 -21.70 8.43 -21.22
CA LYS A 116 -21.00 8.91 -22.41
C LYS A 116 -21.72 8.31 -23.63
N ASN A 117 -22.27 9.18 -24.47
CA ASN A 117 -22.66 8.83 -25.85
C ASN A 117 -21.44 8.33 -26.64
#